data_AF-A0A5N5PNM6-F1
#
_entry.id   AF-A0A5N5PNM6-F1
#
_cell.length_a   1.000
_cell.length_b   1.000
_cell.length_c   1.000
_cell.angle_alpha   90.00
_cell.angle_beta   90.00
_cell.angle_gamma   90.00
#
_symmetry.space_group_name_H-M   'P 1'
#
loop_
_entity.id
_entity.type
_entity.pdbx_description
1 polymer ?
#
loop_
_entity_poly.entity_id
_entity_poly.type
_entity_poly.pdbx_seq_one_letter_code
_entity_poly.pdbx_strand_id
1 'polypeptide(L)'
;MIAAYHIHVDPVPANGNCTKTLAHQDPFIRGEDPPCDPRFPQTCQVGDLSGKHGKITSDPFEVTYYDQFASTAGGIGAFFGNRSFVLHYPNKTRITCANFAQADSITVLPTTPVCSAPPVTSAPVSTPSGNVTTPHPTGGVPQSTKPPSSSTPPVTVSGGNTVQILSGAFGIMSFAAAILLML
;
A
#
# COMPACT_ATOMS: atom_id res chain seq x y z
N MET A 1 -2.50 -10.56 13.79
CA MET A 1 -2.65 -9.10 13.87
C MET A 1 -3.17 -8.63 12.51
N ILE A 2 -4.19 -7.75 12.45
CA ILE A 2 -4.57 -7.12 11.17
C ILE A 2 -3.97 -5.71 11.14
N ALA A 3 -3.10 -5.43 10.18
CA ALA A 3 -2.48 -4.11 10.01
C ALA A 3 -2.55 -3.66 8.55
N ALA A 4 -2.85 -2.37 8.34
CA ALA A 4 -2.73 -1.74 7.05
C ALA A 4 -1.34 -1.11 6.90
N TYR A 5 -0.89 -0.92 5.67
CA TYR A 5 0.39 -0.31 5.35
C TYR A 5 0.28 0.53 4.09
N HIS A 6 0.89 1.72 4.13
CA HIS A 6 0.78 2.73 3.08
C HIS A 6 2.11 3.45 2.87
N ILE A 7 2.28 4.05 1.70
CA ILE A 7 3.29 5.07 1.44
C ILE A 7 2.70 6.43 1.82
N HIS A 8 3.41 7.20 2.64
CA HIS A 8 3.02 8.52 3.10
C HIS A 8 3.82 9.63 2.41
N VAL A 9 3.23 10.83 2.31
CA VAL A 9 3.73 11.93 1.47
C VAL A 9 5.04 12.56 1.98
N ASP A 10 5.25 12.57 3.28
CA ASP A 10 6.46 13.14 3.89
C ASP A 10 7.37 12.05 4.46
N PRO A 11 8.70 12.29 4.47
CA PRO A 11 9.63 11.41 5.15
C PRO A 11 9.39 11.43 6.66
N VAL A 12 9.75 10.33 7.33
CA VAL A 12 9.86 10.28 8.79
C VAL A 12 10.95 11.26 9.22
N PRO A 13 10.63 12.23 10.10
CA PRO A 13 11.62 13.16 10.65
C PRO A 13 12.65 12.43 11.54
N ALA A 14 13.76 13.11 11.84
CA ALA A 14 14.86 12.54 12.64
C ALA A 14 14.43 12.03 14.04
N ASN A 15 13.34 12.56 14.61
CA ASN A 15 12.81 12.11 15.89
C ASN A 15 11.88 10.89 15.79
N GLY A 16 11.75 10.26 14.62
CA GLY A 16 10.94 9.06 14.42
C GLY A 16 9.43 9.28 14.51
N ASN A 17 8.95 10.53 14.56
CA ASN A 17 7.54 10.80 14.75
C ASN A 17 6.72 10.46 13.49
N CYS A 18 6.11 9.29 13.48
CA CYS A 18 5.30 8.81 12.36
C CYS A 18 4.13 9.73 12.01
N THR A 19 3.61 10.56 12.92
CA THR A 19 2.52 11.51 12.60
C THR A 19 2.95 12.61 11.62
N LYS A 20 4.26 12.88 11.53
CA LYS A 20 4.83 13.89 10.63
C LYS A 20 5.02 13.41 9.20
N THR A 21 4.74 12.14 8.90
CA THR A 21 4.69 11.65 7.52
C THR A 21 3.43 12.13 6.77
N LEU A 22 2.51 12.80 7.47
CA LEU A 22 1.28 13.40 6.94
C LEU A 22 0.38 12.38 6.23
N ALA A 23 -0.34 12.77 5.17
CA ALA A 23 -1.31 11.93 4.47
C ALA A 23 -0.63 10.83 3.62
N HIS A 24 -1.44 9.96 3.01
CA HIS A 24 -0.94 9.00 2.01
C HIS A 24 -0.35 9.72 0.80
N GLN A 25 0.55 9.05 0.09
CA GLN A 25 1.03 9.48 -1.22
C GLN A 25 -0.14 9.44 -2.23
N ASP A 26 -0.71 10.60 -2.52
CA ASP A 26 -1.89 10.73 -3.38
C ASP A 26 -1.74 11.88 -4.39
N PRO A 27 -0.89 11.70 -5.42
CA PRO A 27 -0.63 12.75 -6.40
C PRO A 27 -1.85 13.11 -7.26
N PHE A 28 -2.90 12.29 -7.24
CA PHE A 28 -4.14 12.49 -8.00
C PHE A 28 -5.29 13.00 -7.12
N ILE A 29 -5.04 13.24 -5.82
CA ILE A 29 -6.02 13.77 -4.87
C ILE A 29 -7.31 12.94 -4.89
N ARG A 30 -7.14 11.62 -4.95
CA ARG A 30 -8.25 10.66 -4.97
C ARG A 30 -8.99 10.63 -3.63
N GLY A 31 -8.26 10.80 -2.52
CA GLY A 31 -8.78 10.71 -1.16
C GLY A 31 -8.91 9.28 -0.63
N GLU A 32 -9.27 9.13 0.65
CA GLU A 32 -9.44 7.82 1.30
C GLU A 32 -10.84 7.22 1.08
N ASP A 33 -11.85 8.06 0.88
CA ASP A 33 -13.26 7.65 0.78
C ASP A 33 -13.82 7.84 -0.64
N PRO A 34 -14.53 6.84 -1.20
CA PRO A 34 -14.76 5.50 -0.65
C PRO A 34 -13.45 4.69 -0.52
N PRO A 35 -13.37 3.61 0.27
CA PRO A 35 -12.14 2.79 0.35
C PRO A 35 -11.65 2.32 -1.02
N CYS A 36 -10.35 2.05 -1.14
CA CYS A 36 -9.79 1.45 -2.37
C CYS A 36 -10.48 0.12 -2.69
N ASP A 37 -10.87 -0.04 -3.96
CA ASP A 37 -11.37 -1.30 -4.48
C ASP A 37 -10.22 -2.03 -5.20
N PRO A 38 -9.73 -3.17 -4.68
CA PRO A 38 -8.61 -3.90 -5.29
C PRO A 38 -8.92 -4.43 -6.69
N ARG A 39 -10.19 -4.47 -7.12
CA ARG A 39 -10.58 -4.84 -8.49
C ARG A 39 -10.29 -3.72 -9.49
N PHE A 40 -10.15 -2.49 -9.02
CA PHE A 40 -9.86 -1.30 -9.80
C PHE A 40 -8.68 -0.52 -9.20
N PRO A 41 -7.49 -1.13 -9.07
CA PRO A 41 -6.36 -0.55 -8.33
C PRO A 41 -5.87 0.78 -8.94
N GLN A 42 -6.12 1.02 -10.23
CA GLN A 42 -5.86 2.29 -10.91
C GLN A 42 -6.68 3.47 -10.37
N THR A 43 -7.72 3.20 -9.58
CA THR A 43 -8.57 4.22 -8.96
C THR A 43 -8.19 4.48 -7.49
N CYS A 44 -7.17 3.80 -6.98
CA CYS A 44 -6.71 3.94 -5.60
C CYS A 44 -5.62 5.01 -5.50
N GLN A 45 -5.37 5.49 -4.28
CA GLN A 45 -4.21 6.35 -4.03
C GLN A 45 -2.94 5.58 -4.38
N VAL A 46 -1.94 6.26 -4.94
CA VAL A 46 -0.65 5.63 -5.29
C VAL A 46 -0.05 4.94 -4.07
N GLY A 47 -0.13 5.57 -2.89
CA GLY A 47 0.37 5.03 -1.64
C GLY A 47 -0.52 4.01 -0.92
N ASP A 48 -1.75 3.73 -1.38
CA ASP A 48 -2.64 2.78 -0.71
C ASP A 48 -2.30 1.32 -1.09
N LEU A 49 -1.20 0.82 -0.55
CA LEU A 49 -0.72 -0.53 -0.85
C LEU A 49 -1.62 -1.61 -0.25
N SER A 50 -2.08 -1.45 0.99
CA SER A 50 -3.02 -2.40 1.62
C SER A 50 -4.37 -2.49 0.93
N GLY A 51 -4.89 -1.38 0.41
CA GLY A 51 -6.12 -1.37 -0.38
C GLY A 51 -5.96 -2.14 -1.69
N LYS A 52 -4.81 -2.03 -2.35
CA LYS A 52 -4.51 -2.72 -3.62
C LYS A 52 -4.14 -4.19 -3.45
N HIS A 53 -3.29 -4.50 -2.46
CA HIS A 53 -2.58 -5.79 -2.36
C HIS A 53 -2.93 -6.61 -1.12
N GLY A 54 -3.85 -6.11 -0.28
CA GLY A 54 -4.29 -6.76 0.94
C GLY A 54 -3.48 -6.33 2.18
N LYS A 55 -4.12 -6.50 3.34
CA LYS A 55 -3.59 -6.15 4.66
C LYS A 55 -2.67 -7.25 5.20
N ILE A 56 -1.83 -6.90 6.17
CA ILE A 56 -1.08 -7.86 6.98
C ILE A 56 -2.09 -8.62 7.85
N THR A 57 -2.03 -9.95 7.85
CA THR A 57 -2.97 -10.81 8.61
C THR A 57 -2.27 -11.84 9.52
N SER A 58 -0.97 -12.08 9.31
CA SER A 58 -0.16 -13.04 10.06
C SER A 58 1.06 -12.37 10.71
N ASP A 59 1.72 -13.11 11.60
CA ASP A 59 3.03 -12.75 12.15
C ASP A 59 3.83 -14.07 12.32
N PRO A 60 4.91 -14.31 11.55
CA PRO A 60 5.50 -13.42 10.56
C PRO A 60 4.59 -13.20 9.32
N PHE A 61 4.86 -12.12 8.59
CA PHE A 61 4.20 -11.79 7.33
C PHE A 61 5.25 -11.49 6.25
N GLU A 62 5.15 -12.20 5.13
CA GLU A 62 5.95 -11.97 3.93
C GLU A 62 5.03 -11.94 2.72
N VAL A 63 5.27 -11.01 1.81
CA VAL A 63 4.49 -10.87 0.58
C VAL A 63 5.35 -10.30 -0.53
N THR A 64 5.05 -10.67 -1.78
CA THR A 64 5.64 -10.09 -2.99
C THR A 64 4.52 -9.83 -3.98
N TYR A 65 4.49 -8.62 -4.55
CA TYR A 65 3.54 -8.22 -5.57
C TYR A 65 4.18 -7.15 -6.47
N TYR A 66 3.56 -6.93 -7.63
CA TYR A 66 3.90 -5.82 -8.52
C TYR A 66 2.92 -4.67 -8.30
N ASP A 67 3.43 -3.50 -7.92
CA ASP A 67 2.66 -2.26 -7.91
C ASP A 67 3.00 -1.43 -9.15
N GLN A 68 2.02 -1.18 -10.01
CA GLN A 68 2.21 -0.45 -11.27
C GLN A 68 2.08 1.07 -11.11
N PHE A 69 1.84 1.57 -9.89
CA PHE A 69 1.45 2.96 -9.64
C PHE A 69 2.52 3.73 -8.87
N ALA A 70 3.16 3.11 -7.89
CA ALA A 70 4.32 3.67 -7.20
C ALA A 70 5.53 3.66 -8.12
N SER A 71 6.34 4.72 -8.11
CA SER A 71 7.47 4.87 -9.01
C SER A 71 8.79 5.10 -8.30
N THR A 72 9.85 4.53 -8.85
CA THR A 72 11.24 4.83 -8.51
C THR A 72 11.82 5.97 -9.35
N ALA A 73 11.09 6.46 -10.35
CA ALA A 73 11.53 7.58 -11.19
C ALA A 73 11.36 8.89 -10.41
N GLY A 74 12.47 9.60 -10.16
CA GLY A 74 12.46 10.90 -9.49
C GLY A 74 11.70 11.98 -10.28
N GLY A 75 11.18 12.98 -9.57
CA GLY A 75 10.58 14.17 -10.17
C GLY A 75 9.08 14.07 -10.52
N ILE A 76 8.45 12.90 -10.35
CA ILE A 76 7.01 12.74 -10.50
C ILE A 76 6.30 12.56 -9.16
N GLY A 77 5.01 12.88 -9.11
CA GLY A 77 4.21 12.77 -7.88
C GLY A 77 4.13 11.35 -7.30
N ALA A 78 4.30 10.32 -8.14
CA ALA A 78 4.33 8.92 -7.72
C ALA A 78 5.70 8.44 -7.20
N PHE A 79 6.73 9.30 -7.24
CA PHE A 79 8.05 8.96 -6.73
C PHE A 79 8.02 8.71 -5.23
N PHE A 80 8.36 7.51 -4.79
CA PHE A 80 8.35 7.15 -3.37
C PHE A 80 9.73 7.22 -2.69
N GLY A 81 10.81 7.45 -3.43
CA GLY A 81 12.17 7.36 -2.88
C GLY A 81 12.50 8.41 -1.81
N ASN A 82 11.74 9.50 -1.71
CA ASN A 82 11.86 10.54 -0.67
C ASN A 82 10.64 10.56 0.28
N ARG A 83 9.96 9.42 0.39
CA ARG A 83 8.73 9.23 1.18
C ARG A 83 8.98 8.29 2.34
N SER A 84 7.91 7.96 3.05
CA SER A 84 7.92 6.98 4.13
C SER A 84 6.91 5.87 3.93
N PHE A 85 7.17 4.74 4.56
CA PHE A 85 6.27 3.60 4.70
C PHE A 85 5.73 3.58 6.12
N VAL A 86 4.42 3.39 6.30
CA VAL A 86 3.77 3.43 7.62
C VAL A 86 2.84 2.24 7.79
N LEU A 87 2.90 1.59 8.95
CA LEU A 87 1.94 0.57 9.36
C LEU A 87 0.87 1.18 10.28
N HIS A 88 -0.37 0.73 10.15
CA HIS A 88 -1.50 1.20 10.93
C HIS A 88 -2.27 0.06 11.58
N TYR A 89 -2.74 0.31 12.80
CA TYR A 89 -3.83 -0.47 13.39
C TYR A 89 -5.14 -0.25 12.60
N PRO A 90 -6.15 -1.13 12.76
CA PRO A 90 -7.46 -0.95 12.11
C PRO A 90 -8.15 0.39 12.43
N ASN A 91 -7.83 1.00 13.58
CA ASN A 91 -8.33 2.33 13.97
C ASN A 91 -7.51 3.50 13.38
N LYS A 92 -6.72 3.26 12.33
CA LYS A 92 -5.82 4.21 11.64
C LYS A 92 -4.64 4.74 12.46
N THR A 93 -4.47 4.32 13.72
CA THR A 93 -3.30 4.71 14.53
C THR A 93 -2.01 4.16 13.92
N ARG A 94 -0.99 5.01 13.75
CA ARG A 94 0.33 4.64 13.20
C ARG A 94 1.10 3.80 14.22
N ILE A 95 1.52 2.60 13.83
CA ILE A 95 2.26 1.64 14.67
C ILE A 95 3.76 1.97 14.61
N THR A 96 4.29 2.00 13.40
CA THR A 96 5.70 2.25 13.09
C THR A 96 5.83 2.78 11.67
N CYS A 97 6.97 3.38 11.37
CA CYS A 97 7.26 3.98 10.08
C CYS A 97 8.75 3.94 9.75
N ALA A 98 9.08 4.00 8.47
CA ALA A 98 10.46 4.04 7.97
C ALA A 98 10.56 4.89 6.69
N ASN A 99 11.75 5.42 6.40
CA ASN A 99 12.04 6.10 5.14
C ASN A 99 12.50 5.12 4.07
N PHE A 100 12.18 5.43 2.81
CA PHE A 100 12.84 4.77 1.67
C PHE A 100 14.27 5.32 1.50
N ALA A 101 15.18 4.45 1.04
CA ALA A 101 16.55 4.79 0.72
C ALA A 101 16.98 4.06 -0.56
N GLN A 102 17.92 4.64 -1.30
CA GLN A 102 18.49 3.99 -2.48
C GLN A 102 19.36 2.81 -2.05
N ALA A 103 19.12 1.65 -2.66
CA ALA A 103 19.80 0.39 -2.30
C ALA A 103 21.33 0.44 -2.53
N ASP A 104 21.82 1.35 -3.37
CA ASP A 104 23.24 1.51 -3.68
C ASP A 104 24.02 2.35 -2.64
N SER A 105 23.33 2.88 -1.62
CA SER A 105 23.92 3.67 -0.52
C SER A 105 23.92 2.94 0.83
N ILE A 106 23.65 1.62 0.84
CA ILE A 106 23.69 0.84 2.08
C ILE A 106 25.16 0.60 2.46
N THR A 107 25.81 1.60 3.06
CA THR A 107 26.72 1.29 4.16
C THR A 107 25.80 0.74 5.24
N VAL A 108 25.72 -0.60 5.36
CA VAL A 108 25.08 -1.24 6.50
C VAL A 108 25.91 -0.81 7.70
N LEU A 109 25.58 0.32 8.32
CA LEU A 109 25.96 0.49 9.71
C LEU A 109 25.18 -0.63 10.41
N PRO A 110 25.85 -1.58 11.07
CA PRO A 110 25.19 -2.67 11.78
C PRO A 110 24.48 -2.07 12.98
N THR A 111 23.36 -1.41 12.73
CA THR A 111 22.41 -1.02 13.74
C THR A 111 21.40 -2.14 13.68
N THR A 112 21.63 -3.14 14.53
CA THR A 112 20.57 -4.06 14.94
C THR A 112 19.27 -3.25 15.06
N PRO A 113 18.17 -3.60 14.37
CA PRO A 113 16.91 -2.93 14.56
C PRO A 113 16.42 -3.29 15.96
N VAL A 114 16.84 -2.52 16.96
CA VAL A 114 16.26 -2.59 18.28
C VAL A 114 14.94 -1.85 18.16
N CYS A 115 13.88 -2.60 17.86
CA CYS A 115 12.52 -2.18 18.16
C CYS A 115 12.44 -2.00 19.68
N SER A 116 12.87 -0.84 20.18
CA SER A 116 12.66 -0.47 21.57
C SER A 116 11.21 -0.08 21.71
N ALA A 117 10.35 -1.07 21.97
CA ALA A 117 9.04 -0.80 22.50
C ALA A 117 9.22 0.00 23.80
N PRO A 118 8.52 1.13 24.00
CA PRO A 118 8.57 1.83 25.27
C PRO A 118 8.15 0.87 26.40
N PRO A 119 8.80 0.90 27.57
CA PRO A 119 8.45 0.02 28.67
C PRO A 119 6.98 0.28 29.06
N VAL A 120 6.17 -0.76 28.94
CA VAL A 120 4.82 -0.77 29.51
C VAL A 120 4.96 -0.78 31.03
N THR A 121 4.89 0.40 31.65
CA THR A 121 4.61 0.50 33.09
C THR A 121 3.21 -0.04 33.33
N SER A 122 3.13 -1.33 33.63
CA SER A 122 1.92 -1.97 34.12
C SER A 122 1.69 -1.48 35.55
N ALA A 123 0.82 -0.47 35.69
CA ALA A 123 0.22 -0.19 36.98
C ALA A 123 -0.66 -1.38 37.39
N PRO A 124 -0.58 -1.89 38.62
CA PRO A 124 -1.45 -2.97 39.08
C PRO A 124 -2.89 -2.45 39.14
N VAL A 125 -3.75 -2.97 38.27
CA VAL A 125 -5.21 -2.80 38.36
C VAL A 125 -5.71 -3.79 39.41
N SER A 126 -6.29 -3.25 40.48
CA SER A 126 -6.94 -4.02 41.53
C SER A 126 -8.12 -4.83 40.96
N THR A 127 -8.05 -6.15 41.03
CA THR A 127 -9.14 -7.07 40.70
C THR A 127 -10.19 -7.11 41.82
N PRO A 128 -11.48 -6.89 41.52
CA PRO A 128 -12.55 -7.27 42.44
C PRO A 128 -12.77 -8.78 42.38
N SER A 129 -12.62 -9.43 43.53
CA SER A 129 -12.99 -10.83 43.76
C SER A 129 -14.50 -10.99 43.70
N GLY A 130 -15.02 -11.47 42.56
CA GLY A 130 -16.41 -11.89 42.39
C GLY A 130 -16.48 -13.40 42.19
N ASN A 131 -16.94 -14.12 43.20
CA ASN A 131 -17.17 -15.55 43.17
C ASN A 131 -18.42 -15.85 42.33
N VAL A 132 -18.27 -16.36 41.11
CA VAL A 132 -19.39 -16.83 40.27
C VAL A 132 -19.22 -18.33 40.07
N THR A 133 -20.17 -19.08 40.64
CA THR A 133 -20.26 -20.53 40.56
C THR A 133 -21.30 -20.92 39.49
N THR A 134 -20.96 -21.94 38.70
CA THR A 134 -21.81 -22.79 37.81
C THR A 134 -22.20 -22.26 36.41
N PRO A 135 -22.62 -23.13 35.46
CA PRO A 135 -22.28 -24.54 35.22
C PRO A 135 -21.80 -24.83 33.77
N HIS A 136 -21.14 -25.97 33.63
CA HIS A 136 -20.72 -26.63 32.39
C HIS A 136 -21.93 -27.10 31.54
N PRO A 137 -21.98 -26.78 30.23
CA PRO A 137 -22.78 -27.53 29.27
C PRO A 137 -21.90 -28.38 28.35
N THR A 138 -22.05 -29.70 28.47
CA THR A 138 -21.75 -30.70 27.45
C THR A 138 -22.65 -30.48 26.23
N GLY A 139 -22.06 -30.25 25.05
CA GLY A 139 -22.84 -30.16 23.81
C GLY A 139 -22.00 -30.04 22.54
N GLY A 140 -21.85 -31.16 21.83
CA GLY A 140 -21.87 -31.26 20.36
C GLY A 140 -20.83 -30.49 19.53
N VAL A 141 -19.84 -31.22 19.03
CA VAL A 141 -18.97 -30.81 17.90
C VAL A 141 -19.77 -30.76 16.59
N PRO A 142 -19.78 -29.64 15.84
CA PRO A 142 -20.19 -29.66 14.44
C PRO A 142 -18.99 -29.98 13.55
N GLN A 143 -19.13 -31.10 12.83
CA GLN A 143 -18.22 -31.61 11.81
C GLN A 143 -18.09 -30.63 10.63
N SER A 144 -16.90 -30.08 10.42
CA SER A 144 -16.57 -29.22 9.28
C SER A 144 -16.45 -30.04 8.00
N THR A 145 -17.42 -29.92 7.10
CA THR A 145 -17.38 -30.49 5.75
C THR A 145 -16.51 -29.61 4.83
N LYS A 146 -15.49 -30.24 4.25
CA LYS A 146 -14.58 -29.69 3.24
C LYS A 146 -15.35 -29.31 1.96
N PRO A 147 -15.22 -28.08 1.42
CA PRO A 147 -15.75 -27.75 0.09
C PRO A 147 -14.93 -28.43 -1.02
N PRO A 148 -15.56 -28.86 -2.13
CA PRO A 148 -14.86 -29.50 -3.23
C PRO A 148 -14.03 -28.50 -4.05
N SER A 149 -12.81 -28.93 -4.37
CA SER A 149 -11.87 -28.30 -5.28
C SER A 149 -12.36 -28.41 -6.73
N SER A 150 -12.74 -27.29 -7.35
CA SER A 150 -13.03 -27.20 -8.77
C SER A 150 -11.81 -26.66 -9.53
N SER A 151 -11.17 -27.53 -10.31
CA SER A 151 -10.12 -27.21 -11.27
C SER A 151 -10.72 -26.73 -12.59
N THR A 152 -10.44 -25.49 -12.98
CA THR A 152 -10.80 -24.96 -14.31
C THR A 152 -9.57 -25.07 -15.24
N PRO A 153 -9.71 -25.58 -16.49
CA PRO A 153 -8.60 -25.63 -17.44
C PRO A 153 -8.23 -24.24 -17.99
N PRO A 154 -6.99 -24.04 -18.47
CA PRO A 154 -6.54 -22.77 -19.03
C PRO A 154 -7.21 -22.48 -20.38
N VAL A 155 -7.67 -21.24 -20.54
CA VAL A 155 -8.17 -20.69 -21.81
C VAL A 155 -6.98 -20.26 -22.66
N THR A 156 -6.81 -20.90 -23.81
CA THR A 156 -5.85 -20.49 -24.85
C THR A 156 -6.38 -19.28 -25.60
N VAL A 157 -5.71 -18.13 -25.49
CA VAL A 157 -5.97 -16.98 -26.37
C VAL A 157 -4.99 -17.04 -27.53
N SER A 158 -5.53 -17.29 -28.73
CA SER A 158 -4.80 -17.27 -29.99
C SER A 158 -4.39 -15.83 -30.31
N GLY A 159 -3.08 -15.59 -30.36
CA GLY A 159 -2.50 -14.34 -30.83
C GLY A 159 -2.59 -14.24 -32.35
N GLY A 160 -3.42 -13.31 -32.82
CA GLY A 160 -3.44 -12.91 -34.22
C GLY A 160 -3.71 -11.42 -34.29
N ASN A 161 -2.67 -10.63 -34.54
CA ASN A 161 -2.77 -9.35 -35.25
C ASN A 161 -1.39 -8.95 -35.76
N THR A 162 -1.15 -9.26 -37.04
CA THR A 162 -0.08 -8.72 -37.86
C THR A 162 -0.26 -7.20 -37.99
N VAL A 163 0.69 -6.43 -37.46
CA VAL A 163 0.82 -4.99 -37.72
C VAL A 163 1.40 -4.82 -39.13
N GLN A 164 0.56 -4.45 -40.09
CA GLN A 164 1.03 -3.96 -41.39
C GLN A 164 1.58 -2.54 -41.22
N ILE A 165 2.87 -2.39 -41.50
CA ILE A 165 3.54 -1.10 -41.66
C ILE A 165 3.10 -0.52 -43.01
N LEU A 166 2.20 0.47 -42.99
CA LEU A 166 2.02 1.37 -44.12
C LEU A 166 2.83 2.65 -43.87
N SER A 167 3.94 2.75 -44.60
CA SER A 167 4.69 3.98 -44.84
C SER A 167 3.80 5.00 -45.56
N GLY A 168 3.41 6.05 -44.86
CA GLY A 168 2.71 7.22 -45.41
C GLY A 168 3.40 8.50 -44.96
N ALA A 169 4.04 9.18 -45.92
CA ALA A 169 4.66 10.48 -45.71
C ALA A 169 3.61 11.55 -45.43
N PHE A 170 3.75 12.28 -44.32
CA PHE A 170 2.93 13.46 -44.04
C PHE A 170 3.80 14.71 -44.07
N GLY A 171 3.43 15.58 -45.01
CA GLY A 171 4.13 16.80 -45.39
C GLY A 171 4.09 17.87 -44.31
N ILE A 172 5.15 18.67 -44.32
CA ILE A 172 5.32 19.91 -43.58
C ILE A 172 4.29 20.95 -44.02
N MET A 173 3.33 21.28 -43.16
CA MET A 173 2.47 22.46 -43.35
C MET A 173 3.11 23.66 -42.66
N SER A 174 3.63 24.56 -43.49
CA SER A 174 4.19 25.85 -43.13
C SER A 174 3.10 26.79 -42.62
N PHE A 175 3.28 27.37 -41.43
CA PHE A 175 2.42 28.45 -40.94
C PHE A 175 2.93 29.80 -41.45
N ALA A 176 2.25 30.35 -42.46
CA ALA A 176 2.43 31.72 -42.89
C ALA A 176 1.69 32.66 -41.92
N ALA A 177 2.43 33.60 -41.34
CA ALA A 177 1.91 34.68 -40.51
C ALA A 177 1.15 35.70 -41.37
N ALA A 178 -0.12 35.97 -41.04
CA ALA A 178 -0.88 37.08 -41.59
C ALA A 178 -0.86 38.25 -40.60
N ILE A 179 -0.08 39.27 -40.93
CA ILE A 179 -0.15 40.63 -40.38
C ILE A 179 -1.43 41.27 -40.92
N LEU A 180 -2.32 41.76 -40.05
CA LEU A 180 -3.30 42.77 -40.44
C LEU A 180 -3.39 43.86 -39.37
N LEU A 181 -2.88 45.03 -39.78
CA LEU A 181 -2.92 46.32 -39.13
C LEU A 181 -4.38 46.80 -39.03
N MET A 182 -4.81 47.25 -37.85
CA MET A 182 -5.92 48.18 -37.71
C MET A 182 -5.42 49.42 -36.97
N LEU A 183 -5.04 50.43 -37.77
CA LEU A 183 -5.21 51.86 -37.52
C LEU A 183 -5.73 52.46 -38.82
#